data_AF-A0A6A2XGQ4-F1
#
_entry.id   AF-A0A6A2XGQ4-F1
#
_cell.length_a   1.000
_cell.length_b   1.000
_cell.length_c   1.000
_cell.angle_alpha   90.00
_cell.angle_beta   90.00
_cell.angle_gamma   90.00
#
_symmetry.space_group_name_H-M   'P 1'
#
loop_
_entity.id
_entity.type
_entity.pdbx_description
1 polymer ?
#
loop_
_entity_poly.entity_id
_entity_poly.type
_entity_poly.pdbx_seq_one_letter_code
_entity_poly.pdbx_strand_id
1 'polypeptide(L)'
;MVNEKFSTSPLPEFGGTLEQYYLELLDFNGLLGAIFYPREGTDKSFDLWVMNGSWTKLFSVESVLRVERPLGFWKNGELFLESSDQELVLFDPSIQELRNLGIYAYQETMHITTYVESLVPLNGRSEHEECIIRRPAGGETN
;
A
#
# COMPACT_ATOMS: atom_id res chain seq x y z
N MET A 1 1.98 -21.50 24.30
CA MET A 1 2.13 -21.66 22.83
C MET A 1 0.75 -21.58 22.24
N VAL A 2 0.46 -20.51 21.52
CA VAL A 2 -0.78 -20.41 20.73
C VAL A 2 -0.56 -21.27 19.50
N ASN A 3 -1.47 -22.20 19.23
CA ASN A 3 -1.36 -23.08 18.06
C ASN A 3 -1.93 -22.34 16.85
N GLU A 4 -1.10 -21.55 16.18
CA GLU A 4 -1.48 -20.84 14.96
C GLU A 4 -1.77 -21.84 13.84
N LYS A 5 -2.94 -21.69 13.20
CA LYS A 5 -3.36 -22.54 12.09
C LYS A 5 -3.40 -21.69 10.82
N PHE A 6 -2.54 -22.00 9.87
CA PHE A 6 -2.50 -21.36 8.58
C PHE A 6 -3.47 -22.03 7.59
N SER A 7 -4.03 -21.25 6.69
CA SER A 7 -4.85 -21.72 5.58
C SER A 7 -4.49 -20.98 4.30
N THR A 8 -4.75 -21.61 3.15
CA THR A 8 -4.55 -20.99 1.84
C THR A 8 -5.81 -20.23 1.42
N SER A 9 -5.63 -19.10 0.74
CA SER A 9 -6.68 -18.37 0.04
C SER A 9 -6.42 -18.39 -1.47
N PRO A 10 -7.45 -18.41 -2.32
CA PRO A 10 -7.27 -18.23 -3.76
C PRO A 10 -6.74 -16.82 -4.06
N LEU A 11 -6.14 -16.62 -5.23
CA LEU A 11 -5.87 -15.28 -5.76
C LEU A 11 -7.15 -14.71 -6.41
N PRO A 12 -7.24 -13.37 -6.56
CA PRO A 12 -8.25 -12.74 -7.40
C PRO A 12 -8.25 -13.27 -8.84
N GLU A 13 -9.41 -13.29 -9.50
CA GLU A 13 -9.53 -13.61 -10.92
C GLU A 13 -9.21 -12.38 -11.78
N PHE A 14 -7.97 -11.91 -11.73
CA PHE A 14 -7.54 -10.66 -12.38
C PHE A 14 -7.31 -10.76 -13.90
N GLY A 15 -7.64 -11.90 -14.52
CA GLY A 15 -7.61 -12.08 -15.98
C GLY A 15 -6.22 -12.15 -16.63
N GLY A 16 -5.14 -12.19 -15.84
CA GLY A 16 -3.76 -12.30 -16.31
C GLY A 16 -2.95 -13.37 -15.57
N THR A 17 -1.64 -13.40 -15.81
CA THR A 17 -0.70 -14.26 -15.08
C THR A 17 0.27 -13.42 -14.25
N LEU A 18 0.87 -14.02 -13.21
CA LEU A 18 1.92 -13.37 -12.41
C LEU A 18 3.24 -13.17 -13.17
N GLU A 19 3.36 -13.72 -14.38
CA GLU A 19 4.46 -13.41 -15.30
C GLU A 19 4.26 -12.05 -15.97
N GLN A 20 3.00 -11.62 -16.14
CA GLN A 20 2.64 -10.35 -16.78
C GLN A 20 2.35 -9.24 -15.77
N TYR A 21 1.92 -9.59 -14.57
CA TYR A 21 1.52 -8.65 -13.52
C TYR A 21 2.33 -8.83 -12.25
N TYR A 22 2.59 -7.72 -11.57
CA TYR A 22 2.97 -7.69 -10.17
C TYR A 22 1.72 -7.67 -9.27
N LEU A 23 1.90 -8.13 -8.03
CA LEU A 23 0.89 -8.12 -6.98
C LEU A 23 1.47 -7.42 -5.75
N GLU A 24 0.73 -6.44 -5.23
CA GLU A 24 1.00 -5.82 -3.94
C GLU A 24 -0.19 -6.04 -2.99
N LEU A 25 0.08 -6.55 -1.78
CA LEU A 25 -0.93 -6.73 -0.74
C LEU A 25 -0.93 -5.52 0.19
N LEU A 26 -2.12 -5.13 0.63
CA LEU A 26 -2.29 -3.95 1.48
C LEU A 26 -3.53 -4.05 2.37
N ASP A 27 -3.59 -3.21 3.40
CA ASP A 27 -4.81 -2.99 4.16
C ASP A 27 -5.70 -1.98 3.41
N PHE A 28 -6.95 -2.36 3.18
CA PHE A 28 -7.97 -1.50 2.58
C PHE A 28 -9.18 -1.41 3.50
N ASN A 29 -9.26 -0.33 4.29
CA ASN A 29 -10.33 -0.12 5.26
C ASN A 29 -10.52 -1.30 6.24
N GLY A 30 -9.42 -1.91 6.70
CA GLY A 30 -9.45 -3.06 7.61
C GLY A 30 -9.72 -4.41 6.94
N LEU A 31 -9.79 -4.44 5.61
CA LEU A 31 -9.88 -5.67 4.81
C LEU A 31 -8.58 -5.92 4.06
N LEU A 32 -8.34 -7.18 3.70
CA LEU A 32 -7.21 -7.53 2.85
C LEU A 32 -7.45 -7.04 1.41
N GLY A 33 -6.58 -6.16 0.93
CA GLY A 33 -6.55 -5.64 -0.43
C GLY A 33 -5.39 -6.21 -1.24
N ALA A 34 -5.55 -6.21 -2.56
CA ALA A 34 -4.56 -6.61 -3.54
C ALA A 34 -4.59 -5.65 -4.74
N ILE A 35 -3.45 -5.09 -5.12
CA ILE A 35 -3.30 -4.33 -6.37
C ILE A 35 -2.52 -5.16 -7.38
N PHE A 36 -3.08 -5.29 -8.58
CA PHE A 36 -2.39 -5.84 -9.74
C PHE A 36 -1.99 -4.73 -10.71
N TYR A 37 -0.79 -4.82 -11.25
CA TYR A 37 -0.28 -3.87 -12.25
C TYR A 37 0.70 -4.55 -13.22
N PRO A 38 0.75 -4.11 -14.50
CA PRO A 38 1.56 -4.76 -15.51
C PRO A 38 3.05 -4.52 -15.27
N ARG A 39 3.86 -5.57 -15.48
CA ARG A 39 5.32 -5.49 -15.35
C ARG A 39 5.94 -4.59 -16.42
N GLU A 40 5.40 -4.66 -17.63
CA GLU A 40 5.88 -3.91 -18.80
C GLU A 40 4.97 -2.71 -19.10
N GLY A 41 5.32 -1.92 -20.11
CA GLY A 41 4.58 -0.72 -20.53
C GLY A 41 5.02 0.55 -19.82
N THR A 42 4.98 1.66 -20.55
CA THR A 42 5.27 3.03 -20.05
C THR A 42 4.12 3.64 -19.27
N ASP A 43 2.93 3.16 -19.58
CA ASP A 43 1.67 3.60 -19.00
C ASP A 43 1.21 2.47 -18.09
N LYS A 44 0.91 2.77 -16.84
CA LYS A 44 0.54 1.74 -15.86
C LYS A 44 -0.95 1.76 -15.59
N SER A 45 -1.54 0.57 -15.61
CA SER A 45 -2.88 0.30 -15.13
C SER A 45 -2.83 -0.34 -13.73
N PHE A 46 -3.87 -0.12 -12.94
CA PHE A 46 -3.97 -0.65 -11.58
C PHE A 46 -5.36 -1.22 -11.33
N ASP A 47 -5.42 -2.46 -10.86
CA ASP A 47 -6.66 -3.11 -10.48
C ASP A 47 -6.68 -3.38 -8.97
N LEU A 48 -7.62 -2.77 -8.24
CA LEU A 48 -7.82 -3.06 -6.83
C LEU A 48 -8.84 -4.19 -6.65
N TRP A 49 -8.43 -5.19 -5.89
CA TRP A 49 -9.27 -6.27 -5.39
C TRP A 49 -9.30 -6.26 -3.87
N VAL A 50 -10.47 -6.54 -3.29
CA VAL A 50 -10.64 -6.63 -1.83
C VAL A 50 -11.28 -7.96 -1.46
N MET A 51 -10.78 -8.56 -0.39
CA MET A 51 -11.25 -9.83 0.14
C MET A 51 -12.28 -9.59 1.25
N ASN A 52 -13.53 -9.96 0.98
CA ASN A 52 -14.60 -10.01 1.98
C ASN A 52 -15.40 -11.31 1.81
N GLY A 53 -14.90 -12.40 2.38
CA GLY A 53 -15.38 -13.76 2.11
C GLY A 53 -14.90 -14.31 0.74
N SER A 54 -14.93 -13.48 -0.29
CA SER A 54 -14.34 -13.72 -1.61
C SER A 54 -13.71 -12.44 -2.16
N TRP A 55 -12.83 -12.58 -3.16
CA TRP A 55 -12.24 -11.44 -3.85
C TRP A 55 -13.28 -10.73 -4.71
N THR A 56 -13.30 -9.40 -4.66
CA THR A 56 -14.12 -8.55 -5.53
C THR A 56 -13.29 -7.39 -6.05
N LYS A 57 -13.36 -7.15 -7.36
CA LYS A 57 -12.72 -5.99 -7.99
C LYS A 57 -13.49 -4.73 -7.57
N LEU A 58 -12.83 -3.79 -6.91
CA LEU A 58 -13.46 -2.54 -6.47
C LEU A 58 -13.32 -1.42 -7.49
N PHE A 59 -12.14 -1.26 -8.08
CA PHE A 59 -11.94 -0.27 -9.14
C PHE A 59 -10.79 -0.68 -10.07
N SER A 60 -10.72 0.00 -11.21
CA SER A 60 -9.63 -0.10 -12.19
C SER A 60 -9.17 1.31 -12.56
N VAL A 61 -7.87 1.51 -12.67
CA VAL A 61 -7.26 2.69 -13.27
C VAL A 61 -6.64 2.22 -14.58
N GLU A 62 -7.09 2.78 -15.70
CA GLU A 62 -6.76 2.24 -17.03
C GLU A 62 -5.37 2.63 -17.51
N SER A 63 -4.93 3.86 -17.25
CA SER A 63 -3.62 4.35 -17.68
C SER A 63 -3.20 5.56 -16.85
N VAL A 64 -2.02 5.46 -16.24
CA VAL A 64 -1.32 6.57 -15.60
C VAL A 64 0.07 6.67 -16.23
N LEU A 65 0.39 7.87 -16.70
CA LEU A 65 1.68 8.17 -17.32
C LEU A 65 2.74 8.45 -16.26
N ARG A 66 4.00 8.13 -16.56
CA ARG A 66 5.19 8.48 -15.76
C ARG A 66 5.19 7.90 -14.35
N VAL A 67 4.62 6.71 -14.20
CA VAL A 67 4.63 5.96 -12.93
C VAL A 67 5.12 4.55 -13.18
N GLU A 68 5.80 3.97 -12.19
CA GLU A 68 6.38 2.64 -12.26
C GLU A 68 5.51 1.60 -11.56
N ARG A 69 5.06 1.92 -10.34
CA ARG A 69 4.31 0.99 -9.51
C ARG A 69 3.46 1.69 -8.44
N PRO A 70 2.41 1.04 -7.94
CA PRO A 70 1.74 1.47 -6.73
C PRO A 70 2.60 1.16 -5.50
N LEU A 71 2.32 1.87 -4.41
CA LEU A 71 2.95 1.67 -3.10
C LEU A 71 1.90 1.49 -1.98
N GLY A 72 0.63 1.78 -2.26
CA GLY A 72 -0.47 1.66 -1.31
C GLY A 72 -1.48 2.80 -1.40
N PHE A 73 -2.52 2.71 -0.57
CA PHE A 73 -3.58 3.72 -0.52
C PHE A 73 -3.31 4.79 0.53
N TRP A 74 -3.84 5.97 0.23
CA TRP A 74 -4.00 7.04 1.19
C TRP A 74 -5.48 7.27 1.52
N LYS A 75 -5.70 8.25 2.39
CA LYS A 75 -7.03 8.73 2.75
C LYS A 75 -7.78 9.15 1.48
N ASN A 76 -9.11 9.04 1.50
CA ASN A 76 -10.01 9.43 0.41
C ASN A 76 -9.89 8.62 -0.89
N GLY A 77 -9.18 7.50 -0.90
CA GLY A 77 -9.04 6.66 -2.10
C GLY A 77 -7.94 7.12 -3.06
N GLU A 78 -7.13 8.10 -2.67
CA GLU A 78 -5.90 8.46 -3.36
C GLU A 78 -4.87 7.32 -3.25
N LEU A 79 -3.94 7.23 -4.21
CA LEU A 79 -2.91 6.20 -4.30
C LEU A 79 -1.53 6.81 -4.18
N PHE A 80 -0.67 6.22 -3.37
CA PHE A 80 0.77 6.48 -3.47
C PHE A 80 1.35 5.66 -4.61
N LEU A 81 2.09 6.33 -5.49
CA LEU A 81 2.78 5.70 -6.60
C LEU A 81 4.26 6.11 -6.56
N GLU A 82 5.12 5.24 -7.05
CA GLU A 82 6.49 5.58 -7.44
C GLU A 82 6.46 6.11 -8.88
N SER A 83 6.94 7.34 -9.09
CA SER A 83 7.05 7.91 -10.43
C SER A 83 8.27 7.39 -11.18
N SER A 84 8.27 7.49 -12.51
CA SER A 84 9.43 7.19 -13.35
C SER A 84 10.64 8.11 -13.05
N ASP A 85 10.39 9.26 -12.41
CA ASP A 85 11.43 10.17 -11.93
C ASP A 85 11.95 9.79 -10.52
N GLN A 86 11.62 8.59 -10.03
CA GLN A 86 12.03 8.08 -8.72
C GLN A 86 11.52 8.94 -7.55
N GLU A 87 10.36 9.59 -7.75
CA GLU A 87 9.70 10.44 -6.77
C GLU A 87 8.42 9.76 -6.25
N LEU A 88 8.14 9.93 -4.96
CA LEU A 88 6.85 9.59 -4.39
C LEU A 88 5.81 10.60 -4.86
N VAL A 89 4.76 10.12 -5.52
CA VAL A 89 3.63 10.93 -5.98
C VAL A 89 2.33 10.41 -5.38
N LEU A 90 1.37 11.33 -5.20
CA LEU A 90 0.01 10.99 -4.82
C LEU A 90 -0.91 11.15 -6.04
N PHE A 91 -1.68 10.10 -6.34
CA PHE A 91 -2.59 10.04 -7.46
C PHE A 91 -4.04 10.09 -6.99
N ASP A 92 -4.82 11.03 -7.54
CA ASP A 92 -6.27 11.08 -7.35
C ASP A 92 -6.97 10.41 -8.55
N PRO A 93 -7.56 9.21 -8.39
CA PRO A 93 -8.23 8.51 -9.47
C PRO A 93 -9.53 9.20 -9.95
N SER A 94 -10.12 10.09 -9.16
CA SER A 94 -11.40 10.74 -9.49
C SER A 94 -11.24 11.84 -10.55
N ILE A 95 -10.09 12.52 -10.54
CA ILE A 95 -9.75 13.60 -11.48
C ILE A 95 -8.53 13.28 -12.34
N GLN A 96 -7.89 12.13 -12.12
CA GLN A 96 -6.69 11.66 -12.82
C GLN A 96 -5.49 12.61 -12.70
N GLU A 97 -5.28 13.18 -11.51
CA GLU A 97 -4.17 14.10 -11.24
C GLU A 97 -3.07 13.47 -10.39
N LEU A 98 -1.83 13.86 -10.67
CA LEU A 98 -0.64 13.49 -9.90
C LEU A 98 -0.11 14.69 -9.13
N ARG A 99 0.18 14.48 -7.85
CA ARG A 99 0.81 15.46 -6.96
C ARG A 99 2.17 14.96 -6.47
N ASN A 100 3.20 15.72 -6.79
CA ASN A 100 4.57 15.50 -6.35
C ASN A 100 4.74 15.79 -4.86
N LEU A 101 5.40 14.90 -4.12
CA LEU A 101 5.62 15.05 -2.67
C LEU A 101 7.07 15.44 -2.32
N GLY A 102 7.98 15.50 -3.30
CA GLY A 102 9.38 15.89 -3.11
C GLY A 102 10.22 14.87 -2.35
N ILE A 103 9.78 13.62 -2.29
CA ILE A 103 10.50 12.52 -1.64
C ILE A 103 11.05 11.59 -2.71
N TYR A 104 12.36 11.39 -2.72
CA TYR A 104 13.06 10.59 -3.73
C TYR A 104 13.73 9.39 -3.08
N ALA A 105 13.80 8.28 -3.81
CA ALA A 105 14.52 7.07 -3.42
C ALA A 105 15.08 6.39 -4.66
N TYR A 106 15.89 5.35 -4.51
CA TYR A 106 16.28 4.57 -5.68
C TYR A 106 15.09 3.82 -6.25
N GLN A 107 15.07 3.67 -7.57
CA GLN A 107 14.04 2.91 -8.26
C GLN A 107 13.83 1.55 -7.58
N GLU A 108 12.56 1.22 -7.40
CA GLU A 108 12.10 -0.01 -6.79
C GLU A 108 12.39 -0.18 -5.28
N THR A 109 12.88 0.85 -4.59
CA THR A 109 13.19 0.78 -3.14
C THR A 109 12.14 1.40 -2.23
N MET A 110 11.18 2.16 -2.77
CA MET A 110 10.12 2.77 -1.98
C MET A 110 9.12 1.73 -1.48
N HIS A 111 8.76 1.80 -0.20
CA HIS A 111 7.67 1.01 0.37
C HIS A 111 6.88 1.86 1.35
N ILE A 112 5.57 1.65 1.39
CA ILE A 112 4.70 2.21 2.42
C ILE A 112 4.18 1.04 3.24
N THR A 113 4.20 1.20 4.56
CA THR A 113 3.77 0.17 5.50
C THR A 113 2.84 0.78 6.52
N THR A 114 1.70 0.13 6.72
CA THR A 114 0.78 0.47 7.79
C THR A 114 1.39 0.04 9.11
N TYR A 115 1.63 1.01 9.99
CA TYR A 115 2.15 0.76 11.33
C TYR A 115 0.99 0.81 12.33
N VAL A 116 0.78 -0.29 13.06
CA VAL A 116 -0.13 -0.34 14.21
C VAL A 116 0.72 -0.52 15.45
N GLU A 117 0.64 0.45 16.36
CA GLU A 117 1.35 0.39 17.63
C GLU A 117 0.79 -0.74 18.50
N SER A 118 1.68 -1.54 19.10
CA SER A 118 1.33 -2.53 20.10
C SER A 118 1.86 -2.09 21.46
N LEU A 119 1.00 -2.11 22.49
CA LEU A 119 1.41 -1.90 23.88
C LEU A 119 2.14 -3.10 24.47
N VAL A 120 2.24 -4.20 23.74
CA VAL A 120 3.00 -5.38 24.15
C VAL A 120 4.45 -5.20 23.70
N PRO A 121 5.40 -5.08 24.64
CA PRO A 121 6.81 -4.92 24.30
C PRO A 121 7.32 -6.14 23.54
N LEU A 122 7.97 -5.89 22.40
CA LEU A 122 8.69 -6.93 21.68
C LEU A 122 9.82 -7.45 22.57
N ASN A 123 9.85 -8.77 22.80
CA ASN A 123 10.80 -9.43 23.69
C ASN A 123 10.75 -9.01 25.18
N GLY A 124 9.67 -8.36 25.63
CA GLY A 124 9.53 -7.95 27.03
C GLY A 124 10.42 -6.77 27.45
N ARG A 125 11.08 -6.08 26.51
CA ARG A 125 11.89 -4.88 26.77
C ARG A 125 11.00 -3.65 26.81
N SER A 126 11.09 -2.88 27.89
CA SER A 126 10.33 -1.63 28.03
C SER A 126 10.99 -0.49 27.24
N GLU A 127 10.18 0.38 26.64
CA GLU A 127 10.64 1.54 25.84
C GLU A 127 11.57 2.50 26.61
N HIS A 128 11.51 2.49 27.95
CA HIS A 128 12.38 3.27 28.81
C HIS A 128 13.87 2.88 28.72
N GLU A 129 14.18 1.66 28.30
CA GLU A 129 15.57 1.21 28.13
C GLU A 129 16.19 1.69 26.80
N GLU A 130 15.38 2.07 25.80
CA GLU A 130 15.86 2.42 24.45
C GLU A 130 15.86 3.93 24.15
N CYS A 131 15.55 4.78 25.14
CA CYS A 131 15.59 6.24 25.01
C CYS A 131 14.77 6.79 23.81
N ILE A 132 13.65 6.14 23.49
CA ILE A 132 12.74 6.59 22.44
C ILE A 132 11.86 7.72 23.01
N ILE A 133 12.17 8.97 22.66
CA ILE A 133 11.37 10.13 23.06
C ILE A 133 10.18 10.26 22.10
N ARG A 134 8.99 9.94 22.58
CA ARG A 134 7.75 10.20 21.84
C ARG A 134 7.43 11.69 21.87
N ARG A 135 7.07 12.27 20.71
CA ARG A 135 6.37 13.56 20.69
C ARG A 135 4.92 13.30 21.15
N PRO A 136 4.36 14.09 22.08
CA PRO A 136 2.96 13.95 22.43
C PRO A 136 2.11 14.18 21.17
N ALA A 137 1.14 13.29 20.92
CA ALA A 137 0.06 13.60 20.01
C ALA A 137 -0.59 14.89 20.52
N GLY A 138 -0.64 15.92 19.66
CA GLY A 138 -1.18 17.21 20.02
C GLY A 138 -2.55 17.01 20.66
N GLY A 139 -2.67 17.43 21.93
CA GLY A 139 -3.97 17.52 22.56
C GLY A 139 -4.81 18.45 21.71
N GLU A 140 -5.99 17.98 21.31
CA GLU A 140 -7.05 18.87 20.86
C GLU A 140 -7.30 19.86 21.99
N THR A 141 -6.87 21.11 21.80
CA THR A 141 -7.26 22.22 22.65
C THR A 141 -8.47 22.90 22.03
N ASN A 142 -9.59 22.68 22.72
CA ASN A 142 -10.88 23.40 22.75
C ASN A 142 -11.77 23.36 21.51
#